data_AF-A0A9P4NZG9-F1
#
_entry.id   AF-A0A9P4NZG9-F1
#
_cell.length_a   1.000
_cell.length_b   1.000
_cell.length_c   1.000
_cell.angle_alpha   90.00
_cell.angle_beta   90.00
_cell.angle_gamma   90.00
#
_symmetry.space_group_name_H-M   'P 1'
#
loop_
_entity.id
_entity.type
_entity.pdbx_description
1 polymer ?
#
loop_
_entity_poly.entity_id
_entity_poly.type
_entity_poly.pdbx_seq_one_letter_code
_entity_poly.pdbx_strand_id
1 'polypeptide(L)'
;QGLDPDTAFRESLFDALADDEGAAYWEGVYGQPIHTYPNAKQGPQGELEHMTEAEYAEYVRSKMWEKSHEHIVEERKRREEERKRRKAAREQRPSPPPQEHHRHIFEEKIAASLRRGEQRKSQRKWQEAWKLYTESWEKFTSTVAIKSHEEGCLSGKAGRGIIPWPVESGRWKDATKEDVENFFRSAPPIDSDLAAILKVERVRWHPDKMQQRFGKNKLDEETVKTITAVFQVVDRLWGEMKGKR
;
A
#
# COMPACT_ATOMS: atom_id res chain seq x y z
N GLN A 1 20.50 -33.18 -28.60
CA GLN A 1 21.52 -33.46 -27.57
C GLN A 1 22.12 -32.10 -27.21
N GLY A 2 21.96 -31.65 -25.95
CA GLY A 2 22.65 -30.45 -25.49
C GLY A 2 24.10 -30.85 -25.21
N LEU A 3 25.05 -30.23 -25.90
CA LEU A 3 26.46 -30.38 -25.55
C LEU A 3 26.67 -29.87 -24.13
N ASP A 4 27.60 -30.51 -23.41
CA ASP A 4 28.03 -30.05 -22.11
C ASP A 4 28.50 -28.58 -22.21
N PRO A 5 28.08 -27.67 -21.31
CA PRO A 5 28.36 -26.23 -21.43
C PRO A 5 29.85 -25.92 -21.58
N ASP A 6 30.73 -26.74 -21.00
CA ASP A 6 32.18 -26.57 -21.13
C ASP A 6 32.71 -26.97 -22.50
N THR A 7 32.11 -27.99 -23.11
CA THR A 7 32.45 -28.40 -24.48
C THR A 7 31.99 -27.35 -25.49
N ALA A 8 30.76 -26.86 -25.35
CA ALA A 8 30.21 -25.81 -26.21
C ALA A 8 30.99 -24.49 -26.11
N PHE A 9 31.42 -24.12 -24.89
CA PHE A 9 32.28 -22.97 -24.66
C PHE A 9 33.65 -23.15 -25.33
N ARG A 10 34.28 -24.31 -25.16
CA ARG A 10 35.59 -24.60 -25.77
C ARG A 10 35.51 -24.52 -27.29
N GLU A 11 34.56 -25.21 -27.90
CA GLU A 11 34.38 -25.20 -29.35
C GLU A 11 34.11 -23.79 -29.88
N SER A 12 33.23 -23.02 -29.24
CA SER A 12 32.94 -21.63 -29.63
C SER A 12 34.12 -20.67 -29.41
N LEU A 13 34.97 -20.93 -28.41
CA LEU A 13 36.19 -20.14 -28.17
C LEU A 13 37.24 -20.37 -29.26
N PHE A 14 37.44 -21.63 -29.67
CA PHE A 14 38.41 -21.97 -30.71
C PHE A 14 37.92 -21.60 -32.11
N ASP A 15 36.61 -21.70 -32.37
CA ASP A 15 35.99 -21.18 -33.60
C ASP A 15 36.19 -19.65 -33.70
N ALA A 16 35.99 -18.94 -32.59
CA ALA A 16 36.25 -17.50 -32.50
C ALA A 16 37.74 -17.10 -32.54
N LEU A 17 38.66 -18.04 -32.35
CA LEU A 17 40.10 -17.80 -32.54
C LEU A 17 40.53 -18.01 -33.99
N ALA A 18 39.74 -18.78 -34.75
CA ALA A 18 39.99 -19.11 -36.15
C ALA A 18 39.27 -18.15 -37.12
N ASP A 19 38.24 -17.44 -36.64
CA ASP A 19 37.42 -16.51 -37.43
C ASP A 19 37.23 -15.15 -36.75
N ASP A 20 37.41 -14.08 -37.52
CA ASP A 20 37.33 -12.69 -37.07
C ASP A 20 35.91 -12.30 -36.65
N GLU A 21 34.87 -12.94 -37.22
CA GLU A 21 33.46 -12.70 -36.82
C GLU A 21 33.17 -13.28 -35.43
N GLY A 22 33.71 -14.46 -35.13
CA GLY A 22 33.60 -15.08 -33.80
C GLY A 22 34.35 -14.28 -32.74
N ALA A 23 35.53 -13.76 -33.04
CA ALA A 23 36.30 -12.91 -32.13
C ALA A 23 35.51 -11.66 -31.70
N ALA A 24 34.79 -11.03 -32.64
CA ALA A 24 33.96 -9.85 -32.38
C ALA A 24 32.74 -10.14 -31.49
N TYR A 25 32.14 -11.33 -31.62
CA TYR A 25 31.04 -11.75 -30.75
C TYR A 25 31.47 -11.78 -29.27
N TRP A 26 32.61 -12.39 -28.97
CA TRP A 26 33.12 -12.48 -27.60
C TRP A 26 33.66 -11.15 -27.06
N GLU A 27 34.24 -10.32 -27.94
CA GLU A 27 34.55 -8.93 -27.60
C GLU A 27 33.28 -8.16 -27.19
N GLY A 28 32.14 -8.41 -27.84
CA GLY A 28 30.84 -7.85 -27.47
C GLY A 28 30.29 -8.36 -26.13
N VAL A 29 30.46 -9.65 -25.82
CA VAL A 29 29.92 -10.26 -24.58
C VAL A 29 30.75 -9.87 -23.35
N TYR A 30 32.08 -9.75 -23.47
CA TYR A 30 32.99 -9.53 -22.32
C TYR A 30 33.84 -8.25 -22.40
N GLY A 31 33.78 -7.51 -23.51
CA GLY A 31 34.42 -6.19 -23.66
C GLY A 31 35.92 -6.22 -23.99
N GLN A 32 36.50 -7.38 -24.35
CA GLN A 32 37.93 -7.54 -24.67
C GLN A 32 38.14 -8.51 -25.86
N PRO A 33 39.10 -8.24 -26.77
CA PRO A 33 39.46 -9.18 -27.83
C PRO A 33 40.09 -10.47 -27.28
N ILE A 34 39.61 -11.64 -27.71
CA ILE A 34 40.13 -12.95 -27.27
C ILE A 34 41.62 -13.14 -27.61
N HIS A 35 42.11 -12.54 -28.70
CA HIS A 35 43.50 -12.68 -29.15
C HIS A 35 44.55 -12.07 -28.21
N THR A 36 44.14 -11.45 -27.11
CA THR A 36 45.05 -10.83 -26.14
C THR A 36 45.57 -11.79 -25.06
N TYR A 37 45.00 -13.00 -24.94
CA TYR A 37 45.45 -13.99 -23.96
C TYR A 37 46.59 -14.86 -24.52
N PRO A 38 47.74 -14.95 -23.84
CA PRO A 38 48.87 -15.76 -24.31
C PRO A 38 48.54 -17.25 -24.18
N ASN A 39 48.74 -18.02 -25.25
CA ASN A 39 48.56 -19.49 -25.29
C ASN A 39 49.83 -20.26 -24.86
N ALA A 40 50.77 -19.59 -24.23
CA ALA A 40 52.00 -20.18 -23.74
C ALA A 40 52.23 -19.77 -22.29
N LYS A 41 52.49 -20.77 -21.44
CA LYS A 41 52.82 -20.59 -20.03
C LYS A 41 54.33 -20.80 -19.83
N GLN A 42 54.92 -20.04 -18.92
CA GLN A 42 56.33 -20.23 -18.57
C GLN A 42 56.45 -21.41 -17.60
N GLY A 43 57.12 -22.47 -18.04
CA GLY A 43 57.34 -23.67 -17.24
C GLY A 43 58.34 -23.43 -16.10
N PRO A 44 58.48 -24.38 -15.16
CA PRO A 44 59.36 -24.27 -13.99
C PRO A 44 60.85 -24.02 -14.33
N GLN A 45 61.26 -24.40 -15.54
CA GLN A 45 62.61 -24.26 -16.08
C GLN A 45 62.83 -22.98 -16.91
N GLY A 46 61.77 -22.19 -17.16
CA GLY A 46 61.80 -21.03 -18.05
C GLY A 46 61.50 -21.33 -19.53
N GLU A 47 61.14 -22.57 -19.89
CA GLU A 47 60.70 -22.94 -21.23
C GLU A 47 59.22 -22.54 -21.46
N LEU A 48 58.88 -22.08 -22.68
CA LEU A 48 57.50 -21.79 -23.04
C LEU A 48 56.78 -23.10 -23.42
N GLU A 49 55.87 -23.54 -22.55
CA GLU A 49 54.97 -24.66 -22.83
C GLU A 49 53.66 -24.13 -23.41
N HIS A 50 53.24 -24.67 -24.56
CA HIS A 50 51.91 -24.42 -25.07
C HIS A 50 50.87 -25.08 -24.17
N MET A 51 49.87 -24.32 -23.76
CA MET A 51 48.76 -24.86 -22.96
C MET A 51 47.95 -25.83 -23.81
N THR A 52 47.46 -26.91 -23.20
CA THR A 52 46.48 -27.76 -23.89
C THR A 52 45.20 -26.96 -24.14
N GLU A 53 44.44 -27.31 -25.18
CA GLU A 53 43.22 -26.56 -25.55
C GLU A 53 42.22 -26.44 -24.39
N ALA A 54 42.11 -27.48 -23.56
CA ALA A 54 41.28 -27.45 -22.36
C ALA A 54 41.82 -26.48 -21.29
N GLU A 55 43.14 -26.50 -21.05
CA GLU A 55 43.80 -25.65 -20.07
C GLU A 55 43.73 -24.17 -20.49
N TYR A 56 43.88 -23.88 -21.78
CA TYR A 56 43.75 -22.54 -22.33
C TYR A 56 42.31 -22.00 -22.20
N ALA A 57 41.30 -22.84 -22.47
CA ALA A 57 39.90 -22.45 -22.32
C ALA A 57 39.52 -22.11 -20.86
N GLU A 58 40.00 -22.90 -19.90
CA GLU A 58 39.81 -22.61 -18.47
C GLU A 58 40.52 -21.32 -18.05
N TYR A 59 41.75 -21.11 -18.54
CA TYR A 59 42.52 -19.91 -18.28
C TYR A 59 41.83 -18.65 -18.79
N VAL A 60 41.39 -18.63 -20.05
CA VAL A 60 40.66 -17.50 -20.65
C VAL A 60 39.37 -17.22 -19.88
N ARG A 61 38.61 -18.27 -19.53
CA ARG A 61 37.38 -18.14 -18.74
C ARG A 61 37.64 -17.52 -17.36
N SER A 62 38.71 -17.95 -16.68
CA SER A 62 39.08 -17.41 -15.37
C SER A 62 39.46 -15.93 -15.47
N LYS A 63 40.22 -15.53 -16.50
CA LYS A 63 40.65 -14.14 -16.72
C LYS A 63 39.50 -13.22 -17.12
N MET A 64 38.58 -13.71 -17.94
CA MET A 64 37.36 -12.98 -18.28
C MET A 64 36.44 -12.82 -17.06
N TRP A 65 36.34 -13.84 -16.20
CA TRP A 65 35.55 -13.77 -14.97
C TRP A 65 36.14 -12.77 -13.96
N GLU A 66 37.46 -12.81 -13.74
CA GLU A 66 38.19 -11.90 -12.86
C GLU A 66 37.92 -10.43 -13.22
N LYS A 67 37.97 -10.09 -14.51
CA LYS A 67 37.80 -8.70 -14.98
C LYS A 67 36.34 -8.24 -15.00
N SER A 68 35.39 -9.13 -15.35
CA SER A 68 33.96 -8.79 -15.35
C SER A 68 33.35 -8.72 -13.94
N HIS A 69 33.93 -9.41 -12.95
CA HIS A 69 33.37 -9.51 -11.60
C HIS A 69 34.10 -8.67 -10.56
N GLU A 70 35.14 -7.91 -10.92
CA GLU A 70 35.89 -7.05 -9.99
C GLU A 70 34.95 -6.09 -9.22
N HIS A 71 34.07 -5.38 -9.93
CA HIS A 71 33.08 -4.49 -9.32
C HIS A 71 32.01 -5.23 -8.47
N ILE A 72 31.63 -6.45 -8.85
CA ILE A 72 30.65 -7.27 -8.12
C ILE A 72 31.25 -7.80 -6.81
N VAL A 73 32.54 -8.16 -6.83
CA VAL A 73 33.29 -8.61 -5.66
C VAL A 73 33.52 -7.45 -4.70
N GLU A 74 33.90 -6.28 -5.19
CA GLU A 74 34.04 -5.06 -4.38
C GLU A 74 32.73 -4.64 -3.72
N GLU A 75 31.61 -4.67 -4.46
CA GLU A 75 30.31 -4.31 -3.90
C GLU A 75 29.85 -5.30 -2.83
N ARG A 76 30.04 -6.61 -3.05
CA ARG A 76 29.77 -7.65 -2.05
C ARG A 76 30.62 -7.44 -0.80
N LYS A 77 31.92 -7.17 -0.96
CA LYS A 77 32.83 -6.93 0.16
C LYS A 77 32.43 -5.71 0.96
N ARG A 78 32.08 -4.60 0.30
CA ARG A 78 31.57 -3.37 0.93
C ARG A 78 30.31 -3.65 1.76
N ARG A 79 29.36 -4.42 1.20
CA ARG A 79 28.11 -4.79 1.88
C ARG A 79 28.36 -5.68 3.10
N GLU A 80 29.32 -6.59 3.02
CA GLU A 80 29.70 -7.45 4.13
C GLU A 80 30.39 -6.66 5.25
N GLU A 81 31.28 -5.73 4.91
CA GLU A 81 31.93 -4.83 5.87
C GLU A 81 30.92 -3.91 6.57
N GLU A 82 29.95 -3.36 5.84
CA GLU A 82 28.88 -2.55 6.43
C GLU A 82 28.03 -3.38 7.41
N ARG A 83 27.69 -4.61 7.04
CA ARG A 83 26.97 -5.55 7.91
C ARG A 83 27.79 -5.90 9.16
N LYS A 84 29.10 -6.13 9.02
CA LYS A 84 30.01 -6.38 10.15
C LYS A 84 30.10 -5.17 11.08
N ARG A 85 30.26 -3.95 10.53
CA ARG A 85 30.26 -2.70 11.29
C ARG A 85 28.94 -2.49 12.05
N ARG A 86 27.80 -2.71 11.40
CA ARG A 86 26.47 -2.56 12.03
C ARG A 86 26.25 -3.59 13.15
N LYS A 87 26.73 -4.83 12.98
CA LYS A 87 26.67 -5.87 14.02
C LYS A 87 27.55 -5.51 15.21
N ALA A 88 28.80 -5.09 14.97
CA ALA A 88 29.72 -4.66 16.01
C ALA A 88 29.19 -3.44 16.79
N ALA A 89 28.59 -2.46 16.10
CA ALA A 89 27.98 -1.29 16.74
C ALA A 89 26.75 -1.65 17.61
N ARG A 90 26.01 -2.72 17.25
CA ARG A 90 24.90 -3.23 18.05
C ARG A 90 25.36 -4.04 19.26
N GLU A 91 26.47 -4.78 19.14
CA GLU A 91 27.08 -5.54 20.24
C GLU A 91 27.82 -4.64 21.25
N GLN A 92 28.40 -3.53 20.80
CA GLN A 92 29.05 -2.54 21.68
C GLN A 92 28.06 -1.62 22.40
N ARG A 93 26.78 -1.59 22.00
CA ARG A 93 25.76 -0.87 22.75
C ARG A 93 25.50 -1.63 24.06
N PRO A 94 25.76 -1.02 25.23
CA PRO A 94 25.42 -1.66 26.49
C PRO A 94 23.91 -1.92 26.52
N SER A 95 23.53 -3.18 26.77
CA SER A 95 22.13 -3.51 27.00
C SER A 95 21.61 -2.66 28.16
N PRO A 96 20.44 -2.03 28.02
CA PRO A 96 19.83 -1.31 29.12
C PRO A 96 19.67 -2.24 30.33
N PRO A 97 19.79 -1.74 31.57
CA PRO A 97 19.68 -2.56 32.76
C PRO A 97 18.37 -3.37 32.74
N PRO A 98 18.36 -4.61 33.27
CA PRO A 98 17.19 -5.52 33.16
C PRO A 98 15.87 -4.91 33.62
N GLN A 99 15.91 -3.99 34.59
CA GLN A 99 14.75 -3.23 35.08
C GLN A 99 14.16 -2.25 34.05
N GLU A 100 14.99 -1.55 33.28
CA GLU A 100 14.53 -0.62 32.24
C GLU A 100 13.94 -1.38 31.06
N HIS A 101 14.54 -2.51 30.69
CA HIS A 101 14.00 -3.37 29.63
C HIS A 101 12.61 -3.92 30.01
N HIS A 102 12.42 -4.34 31.26
CA HIS A 102 11.14 -4.84 31.73
C HIS A 102 10.08 -3.74 31.80
N ARG A 103 10.46 -2.52 32.25
CA ARG A 103 9.59 -1.33 32.22
C ARG A 103 9.17 -0.96 30.81
N HIS A 104 10.11 -0.90 29.86
CA HIS A 104 9.79 -0.58 28.47
C HIS A 104 8.83 -1.60 27.85
N ILE A 105 9.07 -2.91 28.04
CA ILE A 105 8.17 -3.96 27.55
C ILE A 105 6.79 -3.85 28.21
N PHE A 106 6.74 -3.54 29.51
CA PHE A 106 5.48 -3.36 30.24
C PHE A 106 4.70 -2.14 29.75
N GLU A 107 5.36 -0.99 29.60
CA GLU A 107 4.79 0.24 29.05
C GLU A 107 4.29 0.03 27.61
N GLU A 108 5.05 -0.68 26.77
CA GLU A 108 4.66 -1.00 25.40
C GLU A 108 3.44 -1.92 25.37
N LYS A 109 3.36 -2.90 26.28
CA LYS A 109 2.18 -3.76 26.45
C LYS A 109 0.97 -3.01 26.98
N ILE A 110 1.16 -2.06 27.91
CA ILE A 110 0.09 -1.17 28.41
C ILE A 110 -0.39 -0.27 27.28
N ALA A 111 0.51 0.39 26.55
CA ALA A 111 0.19 1.27 25.43
C ALA A 111 -0.55 0.51 24.32
N ALA A 112 -0.10 -0.70 23.98
CA ALA A 112 -0.80 -1.56 23.02
C ALA A 112 -2.19 -1.98 23.52
N SER A 113 -2.36 -2.22 24.81
CA SER A 113 -3.66 -2.57 25.40
C SER A 113 -4.60 -1.37 25.49
N LEU A 114 -4.08 -0.18 25.79
CA LEU A 114 -4.83 1.06 25.81
C LEU A 114 -5.32 1.43 24.41
N ARG A 115 -4.45 1.34 23.39
CA ARG A 115 -4.82 1.53 21.97
C ARG A 115 -5.93 0.57 21.53
N ARG A 116 -5.82 -0.72 21.87
CA ARG A 116 -6.88 -1.70 21.58
C ARG A 116 -8.19 -1.40 22.33
N GLY A 117 -8.11 -0.86 23.54
CA GLY A 117 -9.27 -0.42 24.32
C GLY A 117 -9.97 0.79 23.71
N GLU A 118 -9.22 1.79 23.27
CA GLU A 118 -9.73 3.00 22.61
C GLU A 118 -10.33 2.70 21.24
N GLN A 119 -9.72 1.80 20.47
CA GLN A 119 -10.26 1.33 19.19
C GLN A 119 -11.60 0.61 19.37
N ARG A 120 -11.74 -0.22 20.41
CA ARG A 120 -13.02 -0.89 20.71
C ARG A 120 -14.09 0.11 21.17
N LYS A 121 -13.72 1.10 21.99
CA LYS A 121 -14.66 2.13 22.45
C LYS A 121 -15.13 3.01 21.30
N SER A 122 -14.23 3.45 20.43
CA SER A 122 -14.59 4.24 19.24
C SER A 122 -15.46 3.43 18.27
N GLN A 123 -15.11 2.17 17.97
CA GLN A 123 -15.98 1.33 17.14
C GLN A 123 -17.36 1.11 17.75
N ARG A 124 -17.46 0.87 19.07
CA ARG A 124 -18.76 0.76 19.75
C ARG A 124 -19.57 2.05 19.66
N LYS A 125 -18.94 3.21 19.87
CA LYS A 125 -19.60 4.52 19.70
C LYS A 125 -20.13 4.71 18.28
N TRP A 126 -19.34 4.35 17.26
CA TRP A 126 -19.76 4.45 15.87
C TRP A 126 -20.90 3.49 15.52
N GLN A 127 -20.89 2.27 16.05
CA GLN A 127 -21.99 1.31 15.91
C GLN A 127 -23.26 1.79 16.61
N GLU A 128 -23.15 2.34 17.81
CA GLU A 128 -24.28 2.95 18.53
C GLU A 128 -24.84 4.15 17.75
N ALA A 129 -23.98 5.02 17.22
CA ALA A 129 -24.38 6.15 16.38
C ALA A 129 -25.09 5.68 15.10
N TRP A 130 -24.60 4.63 14.44
CA TRP A 130 -25.24 4.03 13.27
C TRP A 130 -26.64 3.46 13.57
N LYS A 131 -26.78 2.79 14.72
CA LYS A 131 -28.05 2.25 15.18
C LYS A 131 -29.04 3.39 15.46
N LEU A 132 -28.63 4.41 16.21
CA LEU A 132 -29.45 5.59 16.49
C LEU A 132 -29.86 6.31 15.22
N TYR A 133 -28.96 6.42 14.24
CA TYR A 133 -29.23 7.00 12.93
C TYR A 133 -30.32 6.22 12.18
N THR A 134 -30.21 4.90 12.13
CA THR A 134 -31.19 4.03 11.46
C THR A 134 -32.57 4.12 12.13
N GLU A 135 -32.63 4.06 13.46
CA GLU A 135 -33.86 4.24 14.23
C GLU A 135 -34.46 5.63 14.04
N SER A 136 -33.62 6.67 13.97
CA SER A 136 -34.06 8.05 13.75
C SER A 136 -34.64 8.24 12.35
N TRP A 137 -34.14 7.51 11.35
CA TRP A 137 -34.72 7.47 10.00
C TRP A 137 -36.12 6.86 9.95
N GLU A 138 -36.37 5.79 10.71
CA GLU A 138 -37.69 5.17 10.81
C GLU A 138 -38.68 6.11 11.50
N LYS A 139 -38.26 6.73 12.61
CA LYS A 139 -39.04 7.75 13.33
C LYS A 139 -39.31 8.97 12.45
N PHE A 140 -38.30 9.45 11.72
CA PHE A 140 -38.44 10.55 10.77
C PHE A 140 -39.46 10.22 9.68
N THR A 141 -39.34 9.06 9.04
CA THR A 141 -40.26 8.65 7.98
C THR A 141 -41.70 8.55 8.48
N SER A 142 -41.90 7.99 9.68
CA SER A 142 -43.22 7.89 10.33
C SER A 142 -43.78 9.27 10.70
N THR A 143 -42.94 10.14 11.26
CA THR A 143 -43.32 11.50 11.67
C THR A 143 -43.69 12.36 10.48
N VAL A 144 -42.92 12.26 9.39
CA VAL A 144 -43.19 12.97 8.15
C VAL A 144 -44.46 12.44 7.48
N ALA A 145 -44.71 11.13 7.49
CA ALA A 145 -45.95 10.57 6.96
C ALA A 145 -47.19 11.14 7.69
N ILE A 146 -47.12 11.32 9.01
CA ILE A 146 -48.23 11.86 9.82
C ILE A 146 -48.36 13.39 9.64
N LYS A 147 -47.25 14.12 9.68
CA LYS A 147 -47.24 15.60 9.75
C LYS A 147 -47.10 16.31 8.39
N SER A 148 -46.87 15.58 7.31
CA SER A 148 -46.76 16.16 5.95
C SER A 148 -48.06 16.79 5.45
N HIS A 149 -49.21 16.41 6.03
CA HIS A 149 -50.52 16.98 5.73
C HIS A 149 -50.82 18.28 6.50
N GLU A 150 -50.10 18.56 7.59
CA GLU A 150 -50.25 19.78 8.39
C GLU A 150 -49.24 20.85 7.96
N GLU A 151 -49.74 21.94 7.38
CA GLU A 151 -48.92 23.09 6.98
C GLU A 151 -48.25 23.75 8.21
N GLY A 152 -46.95 24.00 8.11
CA GLY A 152 -46.13 24.65 9.14
C GLY A 152 -45.52 23.70 10.18
N CYS A 153 -46.06 22.49 10.37
CA CYS A 153 -45.64 21.56 11.43
C CYS A 153 -44.19 21.05 11.28
N LEU A 154 -43.66 21.04 10.06
CA LEU A 154 -42.28 20.63 9.74
C LEU A 154 -41.42 21.78 9.19
N SER A 155 -41.88 23.03 9.30
CA SER A 155 -41.18 24.20 8.76
C SER A 155 -40.04 24.67 9.66
N GLY A 156 -38.98 25.21 9.05
CA GLY A 156 -37.87 25.86 9.75
C GLY A 156 -37.12 24.96 10.75
N LYS A 157 -36.94 25.43 11.98
CA LYS A 157 -36.15 24.75 13.03
C LYS A 157 -36.76 23.41 13.47
N ALA A 158 -38.08 23.26 13.38
CA ALA A 158 -38.77 22.01 13.70
C ALA A 158 -38.42 20.90 12.71
N GLY A 159 -38.34 21.21 11.40
CA GLY A 159 -37.89 20.25 10.40
C GLY A 159 -36.43 19.82 10.60
N ARG A 160 -35.54 20.76 10.94
CA ARG A 160 -34.10 20.49 11.15
C ARG A 160 -33.82 19.54 12.33
N GLY A 161 -34.65 19.58 13.37
CA GLY A 161 -34.49 18.73 14.55
C GLY A 161 -34.99 17.30 14.37
N ILE A 162 -35.81 17.05 13.34
CA ILE A 162 -36.39 15.73 13.05
C ILE A 162 -35.55 15.00 11.99
N ILE A 163 -34.83 15.72 11.13
CA ILE A 163 -33.93 15.11 10.13
C ILE A 163 -32.81 14.34 10.84
N PRO A 164 -32.61 13.05 10.52
CA PRO A 164 -31.51 12.25 11.06
C PRO A 164 -30.21 12.59 10.33
N TRP A 165 -29.38 13.46 10.91
CA TRP A 165 -28.11 13.86 10.30
C TRP A 165 -27.05 12.74 10.44
N PRO A 166 -26.29 12.42 9.37
CA PRO A 166 -25.33 11.32 9.38
C PRO A 166 -24.00 11.75 10.03
N VAL A 167 -24.05 12.10 11.31
CA VAL A 167 -22.89 12.51 12.12
C VAL A 167 -23.00 11.94 13.53
N GLU A 168 -21.88 11.87 14.25
CA GLU A 168 -21.82 11.28 15.60
C GLU A 168 -22.84 11.91 16.55
N SER A 169 -23.05 13.23 16.47
CA SER A 169 -23.98 13.95 17.34
C SER A 169 -25.45 13.89 16.90
N GLY A 170 -25.72 13.45 15.67
CA GLY A 170 -27.05 13.51 15.04
C GLY A 170 -27.60 14.92 14.81
N ARG A 171 -26.78 15.99 14.95
CA ARG A 171 -27.22 17.39 14.83
C ARG A 171 -26.79 18.01 13.50
N TRP A 172 -27.66 18.86 12.96
CA TRP A 172 -27.39 19.59 11.71
C TRP A 172 -26.16 20.52 11.77
N LYS A 173 -25.86 21.08 12.95
CA LYS A 173 -24.72 22.00 13.14
C LYS A 173 -23.37 21.30 12.98
N ASP A 174 -23.33 20.02 13.32
CA ASP A 174 -22.12 19.20 13.26
C ASP A 174 -22.06 18.43 11.92
N ALA A 175 -23.03 18.63 11.01
CA ALA A 175 -23.11 17.99 9.70
C ALA A 175 -22.15 18.63 8.67
N THR A 176 -20.85 18.65 9.01
CA THR A 176 -19.80 19.08 8.08
C THR A 176 -19.48 17.96 7.08
N LYS A 177 -18.82 18.31 5.97
CA LYS A 177 -18.45 17.31 4.95
C LYS A 177 -17.55 16.21 5.51
N GLU A 178 -16.63 16.57 6.39
CA GLU A 178 -15.64 15.67 6.99
C GLU A 178 -16.29 14.73 8.02
N ASP A 179 -17.19 15.25 8.87
CA ASP A 179 -17.88 14.45 9.88
C ASP A 179 -18.82 13.42 9.24
N VAL A 180 -19.51 13.81 8.17
CA VAL A 180 -20.39 12.94 7.39
C VAL A 180 -19.60 11.85 6.67
N GLU A 181 -18.44 12.21 6.12
CA GLU A 181 -17.54 11.25 5.51
C GLU A 181 -17.00 10.24 6.54
N ASN A 182 -16.55 10.72 7.69
CA ASN A 182 -16.06 9.88 8.78
C ASN A 182 -17.15 8.94 9.31
N PHE A 183 -18.39 9.43 9.40
CA PHE A 183 -19.55 8.62 9.78
C PHE A 183 -19.76 7.47 8.80
N PHE A 184 -19.89 7.73 7.49
CA PHE A 184 -20.11 6.64 6.53
C PHE A 184 -18.93 5.68 6.37
N ARG A 185 -17.69 6.13 6.63
CA ARG A 185 -16.51 5.26 6.61
C ARG A 185 -16.36 4.39 7.86
N SER A 186 -16.82 4.85 9.03
CA SER A 186 -16.54 4.22 10.33
C SER A 186 -17.75 3.59 11.01
N ALA A 187 -18.96 4.06 10.72
CA ALA A 187 -20.20 3.69 11.39
C ALA A 187 -20.86 2.39 10.87
N PRO A 188 -20.84 2.09 9.55
CA PRO A 188 -21.41 0.83 9.05
C PRO A 188 -20.69 -0.40 9.61
N PRO A 189 -21.40 -1.53 9.82
CA PRO A 189 -20.78 -2.79 10.20
C PRO A 189 -19.77 -3.25 9.14
N ILE A 190 -18.62 -3.75 9.58
CA ILE A 190 -17.52 -4.21 8.71
C ILE A 190 -18.00 -5.28 7.70
N ASP A 191 -18.99 -6.09 8.09
CA ASP A 191 -19.54 -7.18 7.27
C ASP A 191 -20.60 -6.72 6.25
N SER A 192 -20.99 -5.44 6.24
CA SER A 192 -22.01 -4.91 5.33
C SER A 192 -21.41 -4.39 4.02
N ASP A 193 -22.10 -4.60 2.88
CA ASP A 193 -21.69 -4.01 1.61
C ASP A 193 -21.88 -2.48 1.64
N LEU A 194 -20.81 -1.78 1.97
CA LEU A 194 -20.77 -0.32 2.05
C LEU A 194 -21.25 0.34 0.75
N ALA A 195 -20.98 -0.27 -0.41
CA ALA A 195 -21.43 0.27 -1.70
C ALA A 195 -22.96 0.17 -1.86
N ALA A 196 -23.58 -0.87 -1.32
CA ALA A 196 -25.03 -1.02 -1.31
C ALA A 196 -25.69 -0.02 -0.35
N ILE A 197 -25.11 0.18 0.84
CA ILE A 197 -25.58 1.18 1.81
C ILE A 197 -25.50 2.59 1.22
N LEU A 198 -24.36 2.98 0.65
CA LEU A 198 -24.17 4.29 0.03
C LEU A 198 -25.13 4.51 -1.15
N LYS A 199 -25.47 3.46 -1.92
CA LYS A 199 -26.47 3.55 -2.99
C LYS A 199 -27.85 3.90 -2.45
N VAL A 200 -28.27 3.28 -1.34
CA VAL A 200 -29.56 3.57 -0.70
C VAL A 200 -29.55 4.98 -0.11
N GLU A 201 -28.49 5.35 0.59
CA GLU A 201 -28.34 6.68 1.20
C GLU A 201 -28.30 7.80 0.15
N ARG A 202 -27.66 7.57 -1.00
CA ARG A 202 -27.66 8.52 -2.13
C ARG A 202 -29.09 8.89 -2.58
N VAL A 203 -29.98 7.90 -2.67
CA VAL A 203 -31.38 8.12 -3.04
C VAL A 203 -32.13 8.81 -1.90
N ARG A 204 -31.84 8.48 -0.64
CA ARG A 204 -32.45 9.10 0.55
C ARG A 204 -32.11 10.58 0.68
N TRP A 205 -30.84 10.95 0.48
CA TRP A 205 -30.33 12.32 0.64
C TRP A 205 -30.49 13.20 -0.60
N HIS A 206 -31.05 12.69 -1.69
CA HIS A 206 -31.28 13.51 -2.88
C HIS A 206 -32.17 14.71 -2.55
N PRO A 207 -31.77 15.97 -2.88
CA PRO A 207 -32.51 17.18 -2.48
C PRO A 207 -34.00 17.13 -2.88
N ASP A 208 -34.30 16.66 -4.09
CA ASP A 208 -35.67 16.46 -4.56
C ASP A 208 -36.46 15.41 -3.74
N LYS A 209 -35.83 14.29 -3.33
CA LYS A 209 -36.49 13.27 -2.51
C LYS A 209 -36.72 13.76 -1.09
N MET A 210 -35.78 14.52 -0.53
CA MET A 210 -35.98 15.16 0.76
C MET A 210 -37.11 16.18 0.65
N GLN A 211 -37.11 17.05 -0.36
CA GLN A 211 -38.18 18.04 -0.54
C GLN A 211 -39.57 17.40 -0.74
N GLN A 212 -39.67 16.33 -1.53
CA GLN A 212 -40.91 15.56 -1.71
C GLN A 212 -41.45 15.00 -0.38
N ARG A 213 -40.56 14.55 0.52
CA ARG A 213 -40.96 14.04 1.84
C ARG A 213 -41.57 15.13 2.71
N PHE A 214 -41.07 16.36 2.67
CA PHE A 214 -41.65 17.46 3.43
C PHE A 214 -42.96 18.01 2.83
N GLY A 215 -43.32 17.61 1.61
CA GLY A 215 -44.61 17.91 1.00
C GLY A 215 -44.86 19.41 0.88
N LYS A 216 -45.93 19.90 1.52
CA LYS A 216 -46.30 21.32 1.55
C LYS A 216 -45.41 22.18 2.44
N ASN A 217 -44.64 21.56 3.33
CA ASN A 217 -43.73 22.26 4.23
C ASN A 217 -42.43 22.58 3.50
N LYS A 218 -42.17 23.88 3.27
CA LYS A 218 -40.92 24.31 2.65
C LYS A 218 -39.75 24.08 3.60
N LEU A 219 -38.74 23.39 3.10
CA LEU A 219 -37.43 23.31 3.74
C LEU A 219 -36.77 24.69 3.67
N ASP A 220 -36.12 25.05 4.76
CA ASP A 220 -35.34 26.28 4.83
C ASP A 220 -34.08 26.19 3.96
N GLU A 221 -33.64 27.31 3.40
CA GLU A 221 -32.54 27.35 2.42
C GLU A 221 -31.23 26.79 3.00
N GLU A 222 -30.96 27.11 4.26
CA GLU A 222 -29.81 26.57 5.00
C GLU A 222 -29.88 25.03 5.12
N THR A 223 -31.08 24.49 5.32
CA THR A 223 -31.28 23.03 5.44
C THR A 223 -31.07 22.32 4.11
N VAL A 224 -31.56 22.91 3.01
CA VAL A 224 -31.35 22.40 1.65
C VAL A 224 -29.87 22.42 1.29
N LYS A 225 -29.14 23.48 1.68
CA LYS A 225 -27.67 23.56 1.49
C LYS A 225 -26.95 22.43 2.22
N THR A 226 -27.29 22.17 3.49
CA THR A 226 -26.67 21.07 4.24
C THR A 226 -27.04 19.70 3.68
N ILE A 227 -28.30 19.47 3.30
CA ILE A 227 -28.74 18.23 2.62
C ILE A 227 -27.94 18.01 1.33
N THR A 228 -27.76 19.06 0.54
CA THR A 228 -26.98 19.00 -0.71
C THR A 228 -25.51 18.68 -0.43
N ALA A 229 -24.92 19.25 0.62
CA ALA A 229 -23.56 18.94 1.04
C ALA A 229 -23.41 17.47 1.46
N VAL A 230 -24.37 16.94 2.23
CA VAL A 230 -24.41 15.52 2.60
C VAL A 230 -24.52 14.63 1.35
N PHE A 231 -25.42 14.97 0.42
CA PHE A 231 -25.59 14.23 -0.83
C PHE A 231 -24.30 14.20 -1.65
N GLN A 232 -23.60 15.32 -1.80
CA GLN A 232 -22.32 15.39 -2.52
C GLN A 232 -21.25 14.49 -1.91
N VAL A 233 -21.18 14.43 -0.57
CA VAL A 233 -20.24 13.55 0.14
C VAL A 233 -20.59 12.08 -0.12
N VAL A 234 -21.87 11.71 0.00
CA VAL A 234 -22.34 10.34 -0.26
C VAL A 234 -22.10 9.93 -1.72
N ASP A 235 -22.36 10.83 -2.68
CA ASP A 235 -22.15 10.58 -4.11
C ASP A 235 -20.64 10.38 -4.43
N ARG A 236 -19.76 11.20 -3.83
CA ARG A 236 -18.30 11.03 -3.95
C ARG A 236 -17.83 9.69 -3.36
N LEU A 237 -18.26 9.36 -2.15
CA LEU A 237 -17.90 8.10 -1.48
C LEU A 237 -18.38 6.89 -2.25
N TRP A 238 -19.59 6.96 -2.82
CA TRP A 238 -20.12 5.90 -3.67
C TRP A 238 -19.28 5.73 -4.93
N GLY A 239 -18.87 6.82 -5.58
CA GLY A 239 -17.95 6.81 -6.72
C GLY A 239 -16.59 6.18 -6.40
N GLU A 240 -15.99 6.55 -5.26
CA GLU A 240 -14.72 5.95 -4.79
C GLU A 240 -14.82 4.43 -4.56
N MET A 241 -15.93 3.97 -3.97
CA MET A 241 -16.16 2.54 -3.71
C MET A 241 -16.47 1.75 -4.99
N LYS A 242 -17.11 2.39 -5.99
CA LYS A 242 -17.37 1.81 -7.31
C LYS A 242 -16.11 1.74 -8.18
N GLY A 243 -15.20 2.72 -8.06
CA GLY A 243 -13.96 2.77 -8.83
C GLY A 243 -12.85 1.84 -8.32
N LYS A 244 -12.97 1.36 -7.08
CA LYS A 244 -12.06 0.35 -6.50
C LYS A 244 -12.47 -1.11 -6.76
N ARG A 245 -13.59 -1.33 -7.43
CA ARG A 245 -14.21 -2.65 -7.61
C ARG A 245 -14.08 -3.13 -9.06
#